data_AF-A0ABD3HDV7-F1
#
_entry.id   AF-A0ABD3HDV7-F1
#
_cell.length_a   1.000
_cell.length_b   1.000
_cell.length_c   1.000
_cell.angle_alpha   90.00
_cell.angle_beta   90.00
_cell.angle_gamma   90.00
#
_symmetry.space_group_name_H-M   'P 1'
#
loop_
_entity.id
_entity.type
_entity.pdbx_description
1 polymer ?
#
loop_
_entity_poly.entity_id
_entity_poly.type
_entity_poly.pdbx_seq_one_letter_code
_entity_poly.pdbx_strand_id
1 'polypeptide(L)'
;MGLDVKHHTVLQAIMNRGPLSEDKTHEMYKQLFSVNTLDGFNTILGEINKHLEFVDLEVKRVTDQNDGKVYFGIINKLASPQAKLGTRYSTAQISFFKAVMEAIVLDSSGGGYIQSSRALNLKLAEALQANPTQAATSQVAVLMKMTLSAKEEALELLIKDQWLSRTVDGGVSLGTRSYLELRGLFRNLEVPFCKVCNEAAIKADLCSNDACSVRMHSYCTAKIFRARQARVCSGCQTQWPTASADNGPVENEQENEETERAVPHSSRSRGRRLVVPSEGRDTRTPGSQPVVKSEYGTRSRNAVNSHSDSEEEVDDDEEDITRLDSEVEESPRPRKRRLRRGN
;
A
#
# COMPACT_ATOMS: atom_id res chain seq x y z
N MET A 1 -1.16 -0.74 31.96
CA MET A 1 -0.96 0.66 31.54
C MET A 1 -1.77 0.85 30.27
N GLY A 2 -2.60 1.89 30.19
CA GLY A 2 -3.41 2.14 29.00
C GLY A 2 -2.58 2.75 27.87
N LEU A 3 -3.15 2.83 26.67
CA LEU A 3 -2.56 3.60 25.57
C LEU A 3 -2.44 5.08 25.96
N ASP A 4 -1.29 5.68 25.66
CA ASP A 4 -1.05 7.11 25.85
C ASP A 4 -1.20 7.91 24.53
N VAL A 5 -0.92 9.21 24.60
CA VAL A 5 -1.02 10.12 23.44
C VAL A 5 -0.11 9.69 22.28
N LYS A 6 1.06 9.11 22.54
CA LYS A 6 1.99 8.67 21.49
C LYS A 6 1.41 7.48 20.73
N HIS A 7 0.84 6.52 21.45
CA HIS A 7 0.14 5.38 20.85
C HIS A 7 -1.05 5.85 20.00
N HIS A 8 -1.85 6.76 20.52
CA HIS A 8 -2.99 7.34 19.78
C HIS A 8 -2.54 8.12 18.54
N THR A 9 -1.40 8.81 18.59
CA THR A 9 -0.88 9.56 17.44
C THR A 9 -0.50 8.62 16.30
N VAL A 10 0.14 7.48 16.60
CA VAL A 10 0.44 6.44 15.60
C VAL A 10 -0.85 5.91 14.97
N LEU A 11 -1.84 5.57 15.79
CA LEU A 11 -3.14 5.08 15.31
C LEU A 11 -3.86 6.10 14.42
N GLN A 12 -3.96 7.35 14.86
CA GLN A 12 -4.59 8.42 14.11
C GLN A 12 -3.90 8.69 12.78
N ALA A 13 -2.56 8.64 12.75
CA ALA A 13 -1.81 8.83 11.52
C ALA A 13 -2.11 7.72 10.51
N ILE A 14 -2.15 6.45 10.94
CA ILE A 14 -2.49 5.31 10.09
C ILE A 14 -3.96 5.38 9.62
N MET A 15 -4.90 5.72 10.50
CA MET A 15 -6.33 5.81 10.14
C MET A 15 -6.60 6.92 9.11
N ASN A 16 -5.96 8.08 9.28
CA ASN A 16 -6.23 9.23 8.42
C ASN A 16 -5.50 9.15 7.07
N ARG A 17 -4.28 8.59 7.04
CA ARG A 17 -3.44 8.54 5.83
C ARG A 17 -3.55 7.22 5.07
N GLY A 18 -4.18 6.20 5.66
CA GLY A 18 -4.11 4.83 5.16
C GLY A 18 -2.79 4.13 5.53
N PRO A 19 -2.51 2.97 4.92
CA PRO A 19 -1.26 2.25 5.15
C PRO A 19 -0.01 3.14 4.97
N LEU A 20 0.90 3.11 5.94
CA LEU A 20 2.14 3.89 5.94
C LEU A 20 3.33 3.01 5.65
N SER A 21 4.31 3.50 4.89
CA SER A 21 5.54 2.74 4.65
C SER A 21 6.30 2.51 5.96
N GLU A 22 7.07 1.43 6.00
CA GLU A 22 7.92 1.07 7.13
C GLU A 22 8.85 2.23 7.54
N ASP A 23 9.50 2.88 6.57
CA ASP A 23 10.36 4.05 6.81
C ASP A 23 9.62 5.19 7.53
N LYS A 24 8.43 5.56 7.04
CA LYS A 24 7.60 6.63 7.65
C LYS A 24 7.11 6.25 9.03
N THR A 25 6.77 4.98 9.22
CA THR A 25 6.27 4.46 10.50
C THR A 25 7.40 4.44 11.54
N HIS A 26 8.61 4.03 11.13
CA HIS A 26 9.82 4.08 11.93
C HIS A 26 10.24 5.51 12.27
N GLU A 27 10.21 6.42 11.30
CA GLU A 27 10.51 7.84 11.53
C GLU A 27 9.55 8.45 12.54
N MET A 28 8.25 8.20 12.39
CA MET A 28 7.23 8.66 13.34
C MET A 28 7.46 8.10 14.74
N TYR A 29 7.79 6.81 14.86
CA TYR A 29 8.14 6.20 16.14
C TYR A 29 9.34 6.90 16.79
N LYS A 30 10.43 7.09 16.03
CA LYS A 30 11.64 7.76 16.54
C LYS A 30 11.34 9.18 17.03
N GLN A 31 10.53 9.94 16.29
CA GLN A 31 10.13 11.29 16.66
C GLN A 31 9.24 11.32 17.92
N LEU A 32 8.20 10.50 17.99
CA LEU A 32 7.24 10.48 19.11
C LEU A 32 7.86 9.98 20.42
N PHE A 33 8.75 9.00 20.33
CA PHE A 33 9.39 8.40 21.49
C PHE A 33 10.73 9.05 21.82
N SER A 34 11.20 9.99 20.99
CA SER A 34 12.49 10.68 21.15
C SER A 34 13.66 9.69 21.25
N VAL A 35 13.63 8.66 20.41
CA VAL A 35 14.63 7.58 20.35
C VAL A 35 15.25 7.50 18.96
N ASN A 36 16.49 7.02 18.89
CA ASN A 36 17.20 6.84 17.61
C ASN A 36 17.21 5.38 17.13
N THR A 37 16.89 4.41 18.01
CA THR A 37 16.85 2.97 17.71
C THR A 37 15.41 2.48 17.52
N LEU A 38 15.24 1.24 17.04
CA LEU A 38 13.93 0.58 16.82
C LEU A 38 13.59 -0.48 17.89
N ASP A 39 14.39 -0.60 18.96
CA ASP A 39 14.31 -1.73 19.90
C ASP A 39 12.94 -1.85 20.60
N GLY A 40 12.27 -0.72 20.82
CA GLY A 40 10.93 -0.66 21.43
C GLY A 40 9.76 -0.67 20.43
N PHE A 41 10.02 -0.62 19.12
CA PHE A 41 8.98 -0.43 18.12
C PHE A 41 7.94 -1.56 18.13
N ASN A 42 8.42 -2.81 18.11
CA ASN A 42 7.54 -3.99 18.15
C ASN A 42 6.78 -4.11 19.47
N THR A 43 7.36 -3.66 20.58
CA THR A 43 6.69 -3.63 21.89
C THR A 43 5.48 -2.70 21.84
N ILE A 44 5.64 -1.49 21.30
CA ILE A 44 4.56 -0.51 21.16
C ILE A 44 3.47 -1.01 20.20
N LEU A 45 3.84 -1.61 19.06
CA LEU A 45 2.84 -2.22 18.18
C LEU A 45 2.07 -3.34 18.89
N GLY A 46 2.75 -4.14 19.71
CA GLY A 46 2.13 -5.17 20.54
C GLY A 46 1.17 -4.59 21.57
N GLU A 47 1.55 -3.51 22.25
CA GLU A 47 0.70 -2.80 23.21
C GLU A 47 -0.54 -2.18 22.54
N ILE A 48 -0.38 -1.56 21.37
CA ILE A 48 -1.48 -1.07 20.54
C ILE A 48 -2.43 -2.21 20.21
N ASN A 49 -1.92 -3.32 19.66
CA ASN A 49 -2.74 -4.44 19.23
C ASN A 49 -3.49 -5.12 20.37
N LYS A 50 -2.86 -5.22 21.55
CA LYS A 50 -3.52 -5.70 22.77
C LYS A 50 -4.72 -4.84 23.15
N HIS A 51 -4.60 -3.52 23.00
CA HIS A 51 -5.71 -2.59 23.29
C HIS A 51 -6.69 -2.44 22.13
N LEU A 52 -6.36 -2.85 20.91
CA LEU A 52 -7.32 -2.89 19.79
C LEU A 52 -8.14 -4.18 19.74
N GLU A 53 -7.77 -5.20 20.52
CA GLU A 53 -8.40 -6.51 20.51
C GLU A 53 -9.91 -6.46 20.85
N PHE A 54 -10.33 -5.60 21.78
CA PHE A 54 -11.74 -5.50 22.20
C PHE A 54 -12.68 -4.96 21.11
N VAL A 55 -12.14 -4.33 20.06
CA VAL A 55 -12.89 -3.84 18.88
C VAL A 55 -12.50 -4.60 17.61
N ASP A 56 -11.80 -5.73 17.75
CA ASP A 56 -11.38 -6.57 16.64
C ASP A 56 -10.59 -5.81 15.56
N LEU A 57 -9.81 -4.82 15.98
CA LEU A 57 -8.85 -4.12 15.13
C LEU A 57 -7.43 -4.63 15.38
N GLU A 58 -6.56 -4.47 14.38
CA GLU A 58 -5.13 -4.81 14.49
C GLU A 58 -4.32 -3.91 13.55
N VAL A 59 -3.27 -3.28 14.07
CA VAL A 59 -2.17 -2.74 13.25
C VAL A 59 -1.34 -3.91 12.76
N LYS A 60 -1.29 -4.05 11.43
CA LYS A 60 -0.67 -5.20 10.76
C LYS A 60 0.29 -4.76 9.69
N ARG A 61 1.36 -5.54 9.56
CA ARG A 61 2.36 -5.43 8.51
C ARG A 61 1.87 -6.10 7.21
N VAL A 62 2.15 -5.48 6.08
CA VAL A 62 1.94 -6.04 4.72
C VAL A 62 3.12 -5.68 3.84
N THR A 63 3.45 -6.55 2.88
CA THR A 63 4.36 -6.23 1.78
C THR A 63 3.53 -5.94 0.54
N ASP A 64 3.67 -4.76 -0.03
CA ASP A 64 2.98 -4.39 -1.26
C ASP A 64 3.61 -5.16 -2.43
N GLN A 65 2.76 -5.82 -3.24
CA GLN A 65 3.25 -6.66 -4.34
C GLN A 65 3.71 -5.82 -5.54
N ASN A 66 3.32 -4.55 -5.61
CA ASN A 66 3.69 -3.66 -6.70
C ASN A 66 5.16 -3.25 -6.63
N ASP A 67 5.63 -2.86 -5.45
CA ASP A 67 6.97 -2.30 -5.21
C ASP A 67 7.85 -3.13 -4.27
N GLY A 68 7.30 -4.17 -3.64
CA GLY A 68 8.01 -5.04 -2.69
C GLY A 68 8.33 -4.39 -1.35
N LYS A 69 7.83 -3.18 -1.06
CA LYS A 69 8.07 -2.46 0.19
C LYS A 69 7.07 -2.85 1.25
N VAL A 70 7.44 -2.55 2.50
CA VAL A 70 6.68 -2.90 3.68
C VAL A 70 5.84 -1.72 4.14
N TYR A 71 4.60 -2.00 4.51
CA TYR A 71 3.64 -1.04 5.02
C TYR A 71 2.97 -1.54 6.29
N PHE A 72 2.56 -0.59 7.14
CA PHE A 72 1.76 -0.82 8.33
C PHE A 72 0.40 -0.14 8.17
N GLY A 73 -0.67 -0.88 8.42
CA GLY A 73 -2.02 -0.33 8.40
C GLY A 73 -2.92 -1.00 9.43
N ILE A 74 -4.09 -0.42 9.67
CA ILE A 74 -5.09 -1.00 10.58
C ILE A 74 -6.03 -1.89 9.77
N ILE A 75 -6.29 -3.09 10.25
CA ILE A 75 -7.29 -3.99 9.73
C ILE A 75 -8.43 -4.17 10.71
N ASN A 76 -9.65 -4.30 10.17
CA ASN A 76 -10.77 -4.88 10.91
C ASN A 76 -10.82 -6.39 10.65
N LYS A 77 -10.78 -7.19 11.74
CA LYS A 77 -10.76 -8.66 11.71
C LYS A 77 -12.13 -9.27 11.42
N LEU A 78 -13.22 -8.61 11.82
CA LEU A 78 -14.59 -9.12 11.68
C LEU A 78 -15.33 -8.57 10.46
N ALA A 79 -14.98 -7.37 9.99
CA ALA A 79 -15.70 -6.74 8.89
C ALA A 79 -15.59 -7.56 7.59
N SER A 80 -16.74 -7.81 6.96
CA SER A 80 -16.79 -8.34 5.61
C SER A 80 -16.07 -7.39 4.63
N PRO A 81 -15.49 -7.89 3.54
CA PRO A 81 -14.88 -7.05 2.51
C PRO A 81 -15.77 -5.89 2.03
N GLN A 82 -17.08 -6.14 1.92
CA GLN A 82 -18.06 -5.14 1.53
C GLN A 82 -18.29 -4.10 2.63
N ALA A 83 -18.35 -4.50 3.90
CA ALA A 83 -18.51 -3.57 5.02
C ALA A 83 -17.33 -2.59 5.15
N LYS A 84 -16.11 -2.99 4.74
CA LYS A 84 -14.91 -2.14 4.74
C LYS A 84 -15.00 -0.96 3.76
N LEU A 85 -15.83 -1.08 2.73
CA LEU A 85 -16.09 -0.05 1.72
C LEU A 85 -17.43 0.66 1.95
N GLY A 86 -18.39 -0.01 2.61
CA GLY A 86 -19.79 0.42 2.74
C GLY A 86 -20.03 1.76 3.41
N THR A 87 -19.06 2.31 4.15
CA THR A 87 -19.22 3.60 4.85
C THR A 87 -18.81 4.81 4.02
N ARG A 88 -18.09 4.62 2.92
CA ARG A 88 -17.56 5.73 2.10
C ARG A 88 -17.91 5.68 0.62
N TYR A 89 -18.33 4.51 0.12
CA TYR A 89 -18.62 4.32 -1.29
C TYR A 89 -20.07 3.95 -1.50
N SER A 90 -20.66 4.46 -2.58
CA SER A 90 -21.98 4.02 -3.02
C SER A 90 -21.94 2.54 -3.43
N THR A 91 -23.10 1.89 -3.40
CA THR A 91 -23.25 0.50 -3.90
C THR A 91 -22.70 0.32 -5.32
N ALA A 92 -22.79 1.35 -6.16
CA ALA A 92 -22.25 1.36 -7.51
C ALA A 92 -20.72 1.35 -7.54
N GLN A 93 -20.09 2.24 -6.77
CA GLN A 93 -18.63 2.30 -6.64
C GLN A 93 -18.07 1.00 -6.03
N ILE A 94 -18.73 0.42 -5.03
CA ILE A 94 -18.33 -0.86 -4.44
C ILE A 94 -18.41 -1.99 -5.47
N SER A 95 -19.49 -2.03 -6.27
CA SER A 95 -19.65 -3.02 -7.34
C SER A 95 -18.57 -2.85 -8.42
N PHE A 96 -18.21 -1.60 -8.74
CA PHE A 96 -17.14 -1.29 -9.69
C PHE A 96 -15.76 -1.72 -9.19
N PHE A 97 -15.43 -1.37 -7.94
CA PHE A 97 -14.19 -1.83 -7.31
C PHE A 97 -14.10 -3.35 -7.31
N LYS A 98 -15.18 -4.05 -6.94
CA LYS A 98 -15.22 -5.52 -6.93
C LYS A 98 -14.92 -6.10 -8.31
N ALA A 99 -15.54 -5.57 -9.37
CA ALA A 99 -15.29 -6.03 -10.74
C ALA A 99 -13.83 -5.81 -11.18
N VAL A 100 -13.25 -4.65 -10.86
CA VAL A 100 -11.83 -4.35 -11.16
C VAL A 100 -10.91 -5.29 -10.38
N MET A 101 -11.17 -5.48 -9.09
CA MET A 101 -10.37 -6.35 -8.23
C MET A 101 -10.43 -7.81 -8.70
N GLU A 102 -11.61 -8.36 -8.99
CA GLU A 102 -11.76 -9.73 -9.52
C GLU A 102 -11.03 -9.90 -10.85
N ALA A 103 -11.14 -8.93 -11.77
CA ALA A 103 -10.43 -8.97 -13.05
C ALA A 103 -8.91 -8.96 -12.91
N ILE A 104 -8.36 -8.29 -11.87
CA ILE A 104 -6.92 -8.29 -11.57
C ILE A 104 -6.50 -9.61 -10.91
N VAL A 105 -7.28 -10.06 -9.93
CA VAL A 105 -6.93 -11.18 -9.04
C VAL A 105 -7.08 -12.54 -9.71
N LEU A 106 -8.06 -12.67 -10.62
CA LEU A 106 -8.32 -13.90 -11.37
C LEU A 106 -7.50 -14.01 -12.65
N ASP A 107 -6.65 -13.02 -12.95
CA ASP A 107 -5.77 -13.08 -14.11
C ASP A 107 -4.71 -14.17 -13.94
N SER A 108 -4.81 -15.18 -14.80
CA SER A 108 -3.90 -16.32 -14.83
C SER A 108 -2.44 -15.92 -15.11
N SER A 109 -2.19 -14.78 -15.77
CA SER A 109 -0.83 -14.33 -16.13
C SER A 109 0.04 -13.98 -14.92
N GLY A 110 -0.58 -13.62 -13.78
CA GLY A 110 0.14 -13.14 -12.60
C GLY A 110 0.75 -11.74 -12.76
N GLY A 111 0.36 -10.97 -13.78
CA GLY A 111 0.80 -9.59 -13.96
C GLY A 111 0.34 -8.65 -12.82
N GLY A 112 -0.81 -8.95 -12.22
CA GLY A 112 -1.35 -8.22 -11.07
C GLY A 112 -1.90 -6.83 -11.38
N TYR A 113 -2.24 -6.57 -12.65
CA TYR A 113 -2.87 -5.33 -13.09
C TYR A 113 -3.72 -5.55 -14.36
N ILE A 114 -4.61 -4.61 -14.65
CA ILE A 114 -5.34 -4.53 -15.93
C ILE A 114 -5.19 -3.14 -16.54
N GLN A 115 -5.32 -3.01 -17.86
CA GLN A 115 -5.28 -1.71 -18.52
C GLN A 115 -6.43 -0.81 -18.06
N SER A 116 -6.21 0.51 -17.90
CA SER A 116 -7.25 1.45 -17.46
C SER A 116 -8.48 1.43 -18.38
N SER A 117 -8.26 1.33 -19.69
CA SER A 117 -9.35 1.18 -20.67
C SER A 117 -10.17 -0.09 -20.44
N ARG A 118 -9.53 -1.20 -20.07
CA ARG A 118 -10.22 -2.44 -19.70
C ARG A 118 -11.01 -2.25 -18.41
N ALA A 119 -10.42 -1.63 -17.37
CA ALA A 119 -11.08 -1.37 -16.09
C ALA A 119 -12.38 -0.56 -16.27
N LEU A 120 -12.34 0.53 -17.02
CA LEU A 120 -13.51 1.39 -17.28
C LEU A 120 -14.59 0.69 -18.12
N ASN A 121 -14.16 -0.15 -19.06
CA ASN A 121 -15.04 -0.95 -19.91
C ASN A 121 -15.40 -2.31 -19.32
N LEU A 122 -15.11 -2.57 -18.04
CA LEU A 122 -15.73 -3.66 -17.30
C LEU A 122 -17.23 -3.37 -17.25
N LYS A 123 -17.92 -3.88 -18.25
CA LYS A 123 -19.30 -4.32 -18.14
C LYS A 123 -19.21 -5.55 -17.26
N LEU A 124 -20.23 -5.83 -16.47
CA LEU A 124 -20.24 -7.03 -15.65
C LEU A 124 -20.34 -8.32 -16.52
N ALA A 125 -19.80 -8.33 -17.74
CA ALA A 125 -19.89 -9.36 -18.77
C ALA A 125 -19.07 -10.63 -18.46
N GLU A 126 -18.59 -10.80 -17.23
CA GLU A 126 -18.25 -12.12 -16.67
C GLU A 126 -19.29 -12.64 -15.65
N ALA A 127 -20.30 -11.85 -15.25
CA ALA A 127 -21.31 -12.26 -14.27
C ALA A 127 -22.39 -13.24 -14.78
N LEU A 128 -22.27 -13.78 -16.00
CA LEU A 128 -23.25 -14.71 -16.57
C LEU A 128 -22.70 -15.90 -17.36
N GLN A 129 -21.38 -16.14 -17.46
CA GLN A 129 -20.94 -17.32 -18.22
C GLN A 129 -21.30 -18.67 -17.56
N ALA A 130 -21.80 -18.70 -16.32
CA ALA A 130 -22.15 -19.94 -15.61
C ALA A 130 -23.64 -20.16 -15.28
N ASN A 131 -24.48 -19.13 -15.11
CA ASN A 131 -25.90 -19.34 -14.74
C ASN A 131 -26.83 -18.14 -15.04
N PRO A 132 -27.85 -18.28 -15.89
CA PRO A 132 -28.81 -17.22 -16.21
C PRO A 132 -29.77 -16.83 -15.06
N THR A 133 -29.79 -17.56 -13.95
CA THR A 133 -30.68 -17.31 -12.80
C THR A 133 -30.16 -16.27 -11.80
N GLN A 134 -28.90 -15.82 -11.91
CA GLN A 134 -28.30 -14.80 -11.02
C GLN A 134 -28.18 -13.41 -11.66
N ALA A 135 -28.61 -13.24 -12.93
CA ALA A 135 -28.70 -11.96 -13.63
C ALA A 135 -29.58 -10.92 -12.90
N ALA A 136 -30.46 -11.40 -12.02
CA ALA A 136 -31.35 -10.59 -11.20
C ALA A 136 -30.71 -10.08 -9.89
N THR A 137 -29.39 -10.21 -9.71
CA THR A 137 -28.72 -9.63 -8.55
C THR A 137 -28.53 -8.13 -8.76
N SER A 138 -29.05 -7.30 -7.86
CA SER A 138 -29.06 -5.83 -7.91
C SER A 138 -27.71 -5.19 -8.27
N GLN A 139 -26.58 -5.82 -7.90
CA GLN A 139 -25.22 -5.30 -8.13
C GLN A 139 -24.84 -5.22 -9.62
N VAL A 140 -25.36 -6.12 -10.47
CA VAL A 140 -25.08 -6.13 -11.92
C VAL A 140 -25.73 -4.97 -12.64
N ALA A 141 -27.01 -4.76 -12.36
CA ALA A 141 -27.77 -3.68 -12.92
C ALA A 141 -27.21 -2.32 -12.48
N VAL A 142 -26.69 -2.22 -11.26
CA VAL A 142 -26.09 -0.98 -10.73
C VAL A 142 -24.78 -0.65 -11.46
N LEU A 143 -23.89 -1.63 -11.71
CA LEU A 143 -22.66 -1.38 -12.46
C LEU A 143 -22.93 -0.92 -13.90
N MET A 144 -23.92 -1.52 -14.56
CA MET A 144 -24.29 -1.16 -15.93
C MET A 144 -24.89 0.25 -16.05
N LYS A 145 -25.39 0.82 -14.94
CA LYS A 145 -25.93 2.19 -14.88
C LYS A 145 -24.87 3.26 -14.66
N MET A 146 -23.65 2.89 -14.26
CA MET A 146 -22.57 3.88 -14.11
C MET A 146 -22.10 4.39 -15.48
N THR A 147 -22.10 5.71 -15.64
CA THR A 147 -21.50 6.36 -16.81
C THR A 147 -19.98 6.18 -16.80
N LEU A 148 -19.33 6.39 -17.95
CA LEU A 148 -17.87 6.29 -18.06
C LEU A 148 -17.18 7.30 -17.12
N SER A 149 -17.63 8.55 -17.12
CA SER A 149 -17.11 9.61 -16.25
C SER A 149 -17.27 9.26 -14.76
N ALA A 150 -18.42 8.68 -14.35
CA ALA A 150 -18.61 8.23 -12.97
C ALA A 150 -17.66 7.08 -12.58
N LYS A 151 -17.31 6.20 -13.53
CA LYS A 151 -16.30 5.15 -13.30
C LYS A 151 -14.89 5.72 -13.19
N GLU A 152 -14.55 6.72 -13.99
CA GLU A 152 -13.26 7.42 -13.91
C GLU A 152 -13.09 8.12 -12.55
N GLU A 153 -14.11 8.85 -12.10
CA GLU A 153 -14.11 9.50 -10.79
C GLU A 153 -14.00 8.46 -9.66
N ALA A 154 -14.76 7.38 -9.73
CA ALA A 154 -14.67 6.28 -8.77
C ALA A 154 -13.27 5.65 -8.75
N LEU A 155 -12.65 5.46 -9.92
CA LEU A 155 -11.30 4.91 -10.05
C LEU A 155 -10.27 5.82 -9.37
N GLU A 156 -10.31 7.14 -9.62
CA GLU A 156 -9.39 8.09 -8.98
C GLU A 156 -9.57 8.13 -7.46
N LEU A 157 -10.81 8.09 -6.98
CA LEU A 157 -11.09 8.06 -5.55
C LEU A 157 -10.52 6.79 -4.89
N LEU A 158 -10.71 5.63 -5.52
CA LEU A 158 -10.17 4.35 -5.04
C LEU A 158 -8.64 4.32 -5.06
N ILE A 159 -7.99 5.00 -6.01
CA ILE A 159 -6.54 5.16 -6.06
C ILE A 159 -6.07 6.08 -4.93
N LYS A 160 -6.73 7.23 -4.75
CA LYS A 160 -6.43 8.18 -3.67
C LYS A 160 -6.52 7.52 -2.30
N ASP A 161 -7.51 6.66 -2.09
CA ASP A 161 -7.74 5.92 -0.84
C ASP A 161 -6.91 4.63 -0.74
N GLN A 162 -6.00 4.39 -1.69
CA GLN A 162 -5.05 3.27 -1.76
C GLN A 162 -5.69 1.88 -1.87
N TRP A 163 -6.95 1.79 -2.30
CA TRP A 163 -7.57 0.52 -2.67
C TRP A 163 -7.06 0.02 -4.01
N LEU A 164 -6.82 0.93 -4.95
CA LEU A 164 -6.20 0.68 -6.24
C LEU A 164 -4.90 1.49 -6.36
N SER A 165 -4.09 1.17 -7.36
CA SER A 165 -2.88 1.90 -7.70
C SER A 165 -2.72 2.00 -9.21
N ARG A 166 -1.98 3.00 -9.69
CA ARG A 166 -1.62 3.16 -11.10
C ARG A 166 -0.30 2.48 -11.37
N THR A 167 -0.23 1.72 -12.45
CA THR A 167 1.03 1.20 -12.96
C THR A 167 1.70 2.24 -13.87
N VAL A 168 3.00 2.10 -14.09
CA VAL A 168 3.79 3.04 -14.92
C VAL A 168 3.30 3.07 -16.37
N ASP A 169 2.78 1.96 -16.87
CA ASP A 169 2.22 1.81 -18.21
C ASP A 169 0.75 2.25 -18.33
N GLY A 170 0.20 2.92 -17.30
CA GLY A 170 -1.18 3.43 -17.33
C GLY A 170 -2.24 2.38 -17.06
N GLY A 171 -1.86 1.22 -16.53
CA GLY A 171 -2.77 0.22 -15.97
C GLY A 171 -3.19 0.52 -14.52
N VAL A 172 -4.03 -0.36 -14.00
CA VAL A 172 -4.61 -0.32 -12.66
C VAL A 172 -4.28 -1.64 -11.96
N SER A 173 -3.62 -1.55 -10.81
CA SER A 173 -3.36 -2.69 -9.92
C SER A 173 -4.07 -2.51 -8.57
N LEU A 174 -4.01 -3.52 -7.71
CA LEU A 174 -4.45 -3.36 -6.33
C LEU A 174 -3.49 -2.44 -5.56
N GLY A 175 -4.04 -1.55 -4.75
CA GLY A 175 -3.27 -0.72 -3.84
C GLY A 175 -2.92 -1.45 -2.54
N THR A 176 -2.01 -0.85 -1.77
CA THR A 176 -1.50 -1.39 -0.51
C THR A 176 -2.62 -1.76 0.47
N ARG A 177 -3.68 -0.96 0.53
CA ARG A 177 -4.83 -1.18 1.41
C ARG A 177 -5.58 -2.46 1.06
N SER A 178 -5.74 -2.75 -0.24
CA SER A 178 -6.36 -3.99 -0.70
C SER A 178 -5.56 -5.22 -0.27
N TYR A 179 -4.24 -5.21 -0.45
CA TYR A 179 -3.39 -6.32 0.00
C TYR A 179 -3.44 -6.54 1.51
N LEU A 180 -3.58 -5.45 2.28
CA LEU A 180 -3.66 -5.50 3.72
C LEU A 180 -5.02 -6.05 4.21
N GLU A 181 -6.11 -5.47 3.71
CA GLU A 181 -7.46 -5.63 4.27
C GLU A 181 -8.24 -6.80 3.65
N LEU A 182 -7.96 -7.18 2.40
CA LEU A 182 -8.75 -8.14 1.63
C LEU A 182 -8.12 -9.54 1.58
N ARG A 183 -7.13 -9.83 2.42
CA ARG A 183 -6.48 -11.16 2.50
C ARG A 183 -7.47 -12.32 2.56
N GLY A 184 -8.53 -12.20 3.36
CA GLY A 184 -9.57 -13.22 3.48
C GLY A 184 -10.36 -13.42 2.19
N LEU A 185 -10.64 -12.34 1.45
CA LEU A 185 -11.33 -12.41 0.17
C LEU A 185 -10.50 -13.14 -0.88
N PHE A 186 -9.21 -12.87 -0.96
CA PHE A 186 -8.33 -13.58 -1.91
C PHE A 186 -8.30 -15.08 -1.65
N ARG A 187 -8.38 -15.51 -0.38
CA ARG A 187 -8.51 -16.94 -0.06
C ARG A 187 -9.83 -17.53 -0.55
N ASN A 188 -10.92 -16.79 -0.38
CA ASN A 188 -12.25 -17.23 -0.84
C ASN A 188 -12.36 -17.28 -2.36
N LEU A 189 -11.58 -16.47 -3.08
CA LEU A 189 -11.45 -16.48 -4.53
C LEU A 189 -10.40 -17.49 -5.04
N GLU A 190 -9.88 -18.34 -4.15
CA GLU A 190 -8.90 -19.40 -4.48
C GLU A 190 -7.64 -18.89 -5.19
N VAL A 191 -7.21 -17.68 -4.86
CA VAL A 191 -6.00 -17.08 -5.43
C VAL A 191 -4.79 -17.92 -5.04
N PRO A 192 -3.95 -18.36 -6.00
CA PRO A 192 -2.76 -19.15 -5.68
C PRO A 192 -1.83 -18.41 -4.72
N PHE A 193 -1.19 -19.14 -3.82
CA PHE A 193 -0.27 -18.56 -2.85
C PHE A 193 1.18 -18.57 -3.35
N CYS A 194 1.94 -17.55 -2.93
CA CYS A 194 3.37 -17.51 -3.14
C CYS A 194 4.06 -18.62 -2.35
N LYS A 195 4.92 -19.38 -3.01
CA LYS A 195 5.60 -20.54 -2.40
C LYS A 195 6.56 -20.17 -1.26
N VAL A 196 6.94 -18.90 -1.13
CA VAL A 196 7.93 -18.42 -0.15
C VAL A 196 7.27 -17.76 1.06
N CYS A 197 6.41 -16.76 0.83
CA CYS A 197 5.78 -16.00 1.92
C CYS A 197 4.38 -16.51 2.31
N ASN A 198 3.80 -17.43 1.54
CA ASN A 198 2.45 -17.97 1.74
C ASN A 198 1.33 -16.90 1.75
N GLU A 199 1.58 -15.74 1.12
CA GLU A 199 0.56 -14.73 0.83
C GLU A 199 0.03 -14.90 -0.60
N ALA A 200 -1.15 -14.37 -0.89
CA ALA A 200 -1.76 -14.44 -2.23
C ALA A 200 -0.81 -13.90 -3.30
N ALA A 201 -0.56 -14.68 -4.36
CA ALA A 201 0.36 -14.37 -5.45
C ALA A 201 -0.38 -13.70 -6.62
N ILE A 202 -0.82 -12.46 -6.40
CA ILE A 202 -1.58 -11.67 -7.39
C ILE A 202 -0.64 -11.09 -8.44
N LYS A 203 0.44 -10.42 -8.01
CA LYS A 203 1.55 -10.00 -8.88
C LYS A 203 2.75 -10.89 -8.61
N ALA A 204 3.00 -11.88 -9.45
CA ALA A 204 4.01 -12.90 -9.19
C ALA A 204 4.64 -13.45 -10.46
N ASP A 205 5.90 -13.88 -10.32
CA ASP A 205 6.60 -14.67 -11.33
C ASP A 205 6.04 -16.10 -11.30
N LEU A 206 5.75 -16.64 -12.48
CA LEU A 206 5.29 -18.01 -12.68
C LEU A 206 6.47 -18.92 -13.08
N CYS A 207 6.34 -20.21 -12.77
CA CYS A 207 7.26 -21.20 -13.30
C CYS A 207 7.11 -21.32 -14.83
N SER A 208 8.23 -21.44 -15.55
CA SER A 208 8.22 -21.67 -17.01
C SER A 208 7.67 -23.02 -17.45
N ASN A 209 7.48 -23.94 -16.51
CA ASN A 209 6.83 -25.21 -16.79
C ASN A 209 5.32 -25.04 -16.62
N ASP A 210 4.57 -25.09 -17.72
CA ASP A 210 3.11 -24.88 -17.72
C ASP A 210 2.34 -25.90 -16.86
N ALA A 211 2.92 -27.09 -16.62
CA ALA A 211 2.34 -28.08 -15.71
C ALA A 211 2.58 -27.76 -14.22
N CYS A 212 3.37 -26.72 -13.92
CA CYS A 212 3.74 -26.32 -12.57
C CYS A 212 3.00 -25.06 -12.15
N SER A 213 2.22 -25.15 -11.07
CA SER A 213 1.44 -24.03 -10.53
C SER A 213 2.22 -23.14 -9.55
N VAL A 214 3.54 -23.31 -9.43
CA VAL A 214 4.35 -22.52 -8.49
C VAL A 214 4.40 -21.06 -8.94
N ARG A 215 4.02 -20.18 -8.03
CA ARG A 215 4.13 -18.73 -8.16
C ARG A 215 4.98 -18.16 -7.04
N MET A 216 5.75 -17.13 -7.33
CA MET A 216 6.56 -16.42 -6.34
C MET A 216 6.58 -14.92 -6.63
N HIS A 217 6.36 -14.07 -5.62
CA HIS A 217 6.54 -12.62 -5.79
C HIS A 217 7.99 -12.30 -6.17
N SER A 218 8.21 -11.20 -6.90
CA SER A 218 9.54 -10.74 -7.32
C SER A 218 10.52 -10.57 -6.14
N TYR A 219 10.05 -9.99 -5.03
CA TYR A 219 10.87 -9.85 -3.81
C TYR A 219 11.16 -11.20 -3.14
N CYS A 220 10.28 -12.20 -3.30
CA CYS A 220 10.49 -13.55 -2.80
C CYS A 220 11.50 -14.32 -3.66
N THR A 221 11.45 -14.17 -5.00
CA THR A 221 12.41 -14.78 -5.92
C THR A 221 13.81 -14.19 -5.68
N ALA A 222 13.92 -12.87 -5.52
CA ALA A 222 15.17 -12.20 -5.16
C ALA A 222 15.77 -12.78 -3.86
N LYS A 223 14.95 -12.95 -2.81
CA LYS A 223 15.39 -13.49 -1.52
C LYS A 223 15.85 -14.95 -1.62
N ILE A 224 15.08 -15.83 -2.26
CA ILE A 224 15.38 -17.27 -2.27
C ILE A 224 16.52 -17.62 -3.22
N PHE A 225 16.66 -16.89 -4.33
CA PHE A 225 17.71 -17.15 -5.31
C PHE A 225 19.02 -16.44 -5.01
N ARG A 226 19.03 -15.36 -4.21
CA ARG A 226 20.29 -14.82 -3.68
C ARG A 226 21.00 -15.82 -2.77
N ALA A 227 20.24 -16.64 -2.03
CA ALA A 227 20.79 -17.66 -1.14
C ALA A 227 21.21 -18.96 -1.84
N ARG A 228 20.91 -19.14 -3.14
CA ARG A 228 21.11 -20.40 -3.87
C ARG A 228 22.01 -20.20 -5.09
N GLN A 229 22.91 -21.15 -5.35
CA GLN A 229 23.75 -21.12 -6.55
C GLN A 229 22.97 -21.43 -7.84
N ALA A 230 21.89 -22.23 -7.74
CA ALA A 230 21.03 -22.59 -8.88
C ALA A 230 19.64 -21.97 -8.76
N ARG A 231 19.21 -21.24 -9.80
CA ARG A 231 17.91 -20.57 -9.90
C ARG A 231 16.85 -21.55 -10.41
N VAL A 232 16.49 -22.55 -9.63
CA VAL A 232 15.52 -23.61 -9.99
C VAL A 232 14.21 -23.50 -9.21
N CYS A 233 13.11 -23.86 -9.87
CA CYS A 233 11.78 -23.92 -9.27
C CYS A 233 11.75 -24.91 -8.09
N SER A 234 11.25 -24.48 -6.95
CA SER A 234 11.14 -25.33 -5.76
C SER A 234 10.09 -26.45 -5.86
N GLY A 235 9.18 -26.38 -6.83
CA GLY A 235 8.16 -27.41 -7.08
C GLY A 235 8.60 -28.49 -8.07
N CYS A 236 9.11 -28.08 -9.23
CA CYS A 236 9.40 -28.99 -10.36
C CYS A 236 10.87 -29.02 -10.79
N GLN A 237 11.75 -28.26 -10.13
CA GLN A 237 13.18 -28.14 -10.44
C GLN A 237 13.52 -27.54 -11.83
N THR A 238 12.53 -27.13 -12.63
CA THR A 238 12.75 -26.40 -13.88
C THR A 238 13.50 -25.09 -13.60
N GLN A 239 14.42 -24.72 -14.50
CA GLN A 239 15.12 -23.44 -14.43
C GLN A 239 14.12 -22.28 -14.35
N TRP A 240 14.29 -21.40 -13.37
CA TRP A 240 13.43 -20.23 -13.18
C TRP A 240 13.89 -19.09 -14.10
N PRO A 241 12.97 -18.34 -14.73
CA PRO A 241 13.32 -17.18 -15.54
C PRO A 241 14.20 -16.21 -14.76
N THR A 242 15.36 -15.86 -15.30
CA THR A 242 16.09 -14.67 -14.85
C THR A 242 15.32 -13.45 -15.31
N ALA A 243 15.03 -12.53 -14.38
CA ALA A 243 14.50 -11.22 -14.77
C ALA A 243 15.52 -10.59 -15.72
N SER A 244 15.10 -10.26 -16.95
CA SER A 244 15.90 -9.50 -17.89
C SER A 244 16.32 -8.20 -17.20
N ALA A 245 17.62 -7.89 -17.26
CA ALA A 245 18.18 -6.69 -16.68
C ALA A 245 17.61 -5.44 -17.36
N ASP A 246 16.55 -4.88 -16.78
CA ASP A 246 16.16 -3.51 -17.03
C ASP A 246 15.64 -2.93 -15.70
N ASN A 247 16.55 -2.25 -15.00
CA ASN A 247 16.34 -1.13 -14.06
C ASN A 247 17.58 -0.92 -13.17
N GLY A 248 18.40 0.08 -13.53
CA GLY A 248 19.15 0.96 -12.63
C GLY A 248 20.36 0.41 -11.85
N PRO A 249 21.48 1.17 -11.76
CA PRO A 249 22.67 0.72 -11.04
C PRO A 249 22.39 0.65 -9.54
N VAL A 250 22.61 -0.52 -8.96
CA VAL A 250 22.73 -0.67 -7.51
C VAL A 250 24.11 -0.14 -7.14
N GLU A 251 24.15 0.96 -6.38
CA GLU A 251 25.38 1.45 -5.77
C GLU A 251 25.91 0.37 -4.81
N ASN A 252 27.05 -0.22 -5.15
CA ASN A 252 27.75 -1.17 -4.31
C ASN A 252 28.42 -0.39 -3.17
N GLU A 253 27.87 -0.48 -1.97
CA GLU A 253 28.63 -0.22 -0.75
C GLU A 253 29.62 -1.39 -0.57
N GLN A 254 30.90 -1.10 -0.79
CA GLN A 254 32.00 -2.03 -0.53
C GLN A 254 32.25 -2.11 0.98
N GLU A 255 31.91 -3.25 1.58
CA GLU A 255 32.43 -3.62 2.90
C GLU A 255 33.89 -4.05 2.77
N ASN A 256 34.78 -3.31 3.44
CA ASN A 256 36.16 -3.67 3.70
C ASN A 256 36.20 -4.84 4.70
N GLU A 257 36.62 -6.02 4.27
CA GLU A 257 37.15 -7.06 5.16
C GLU A 257 38.67 -7.00 5.17
N GLU A 258 39.20 -6.39 6.24
CA GLU A 258 40.60 -6.37 6.60
C GLU A 258 40.93 -7.69 7.30
N THR A 259 41.75 -8.54 6.68
CA THR A 259 42.33 -9.72 7.36
C THR A 259 43.85 -9.61 7.38
N GLU A 260 44.38 -9.33 8.57
CA GLU A 260 45.80 -9.41 8.89
C GLU A 260 46.30 -10.87 8.83
N ARG A 261 47.49 -11.09 8.24
CA ARG A 261 48.70 -11.66 8.87
C ARG A 261 49.60 -12.41 7.88
N ALA A 262 50.78 -11.83 7.61
CA ALA A 262 52.05 -12.57 7.54
C ALA A 262 53.22 -11.59 7.73
N VAL A 263 54.18 -11.96 8.57
CA VAL A 263 55.30 -11.16 9.10
C VAL A 263 56.61 -11.53 8.35
N PRO A 264 57.79 -10.97 8.67
CA PRO A 264 58.44 -9.78 8.09
C PRO A 264 59.72 -10.10 7.27
N HIS A 265 60.21 -9.15 6.48
CA HIS A 265 61.65 -9.06 6.18
C HIS A 265 62.16 -7.63 6.19
N SER A 266 63.33 -7.48 6.83
CA SER A 266 64.06 -6.27 7.21
C SER A 266 64.90 -5.69 6.07
N SER A 267 64.93 -4.36 5.94
CA SER A 267 66.18 -3.61 5.67
C SER A 267 66.03 -2.08 5.83
N ARG A 268 66.56 -1.58 6.96
CA ARG A 268 67.38 -0.36 7.17
C ARG A 268 67.32 0.82 6.16
N SER A 269 66.97 2.03 6.62
CA SER A 269 67.93 3.12 6.97
C SER A 269 67.33 4.55 7.04
N ARG A 270 67.64 5.25 8.16
CA ARG A 270 67.88 6.72 8.37
C ARG A 270 66.66 7.66 8.19
N GLY A 271 66.12 8.35 9.21
CA GLY A 271 66.73 9.39 10.08
C GLY A 271 66.86 10.71 9.30
N ARG A 272 66.36 11.91 9.67
CA ARG A 272 66.14 12.55 10.97
C ARG A 272 65.41 13.92 10.78
N ARG A 273 64.38 14.19 11.58
CA ARG A 273 64.02 15.41 12.36
C ARG A 273 64.06 16.86 11.78
N LEU A 274 62.88 17.52 11.87
CA LEU A 274 62.50 18.90 12.28
C LEU A 274 63.51 20.06 12.18
N VAL A 275 63.06 21.25 11.71
CA VAL A 275 63.18 22.58 12.38
C VAL A 275 62.14 23.58 11.82
N VAL A 276 61.50 24.34 12.71
CA VAL A 276 60.74 25.61 12.54
C VAL A 276 61.58 26.72 13.22
N PRO A 277 61.72 27.95 12.69
CA PRO A 277 61.05 29.19 13.21
C PRO A 277 60.74 30.25 12.10
N SER A 278 59.67 31.05 12.08
CA SER A 278 59.16 32.19 12.90
C SER A 278 59.82 33.58 12.68
N GLU A 279 58.94 34.60 12.53
CA GLU A 279 59.10 36.08 12.67
C GLU A 279 59.69 36.88 11.48
N GLY A 280 59.23 38.08 11.06
CA GLY A 280 58.18 39.02 11.48
C GLY A 280 58.28 40.36 10.67
N ARG A 281 57.17 41.13 10.58
CA ARG A 281 56.96 42.62 10.42
C ARG A 281 57.90 43.46 9.49
N ASP A 282 57.51 44.53 8.77
CA ASP A 282 56.41 45.51 8.89
C ASP A 282 56.39 46.52 7.69
N THR A 283 55.20 47.06 7.39
CA THR A 283 54.87 48.46 7.00
C THR A 283 54.86 49.00 5.52
N ARG A 284 53.74 49.72 5.26
CA ARG A 284 53.47 50.94 4.43
C ARG A 284 52.60 50.83 3.15
N THR A 285 51.36 51.35 3.33
CA THR A 285 50.32 51.92 2.44
C THR A 285 50.80 53.17 1.64
N PRO A 286 49.97 53.90 0.84
CA PRO A 286 48.56 53.72 0.39
C PRO A 286 48.25 54.04 -1.10
N GLY A 287 47.00 53.86 -1.53
CA GLY A 287 46.42 54.73 -2.56
C GLY A 287 45.14 54.27 -3.28
N SER A 288 44.06 55.03 -3.05
CA SER A 288 42.94 55.31 -3.98
C SER A 288 41.66 54.46 -3.92
N GLN A 289 40.74 54.96 -3.08
CA GLN A 289 39.28 55.00 -3.28
C GLN A 289 38.92 56.00 -4.42
N PRO A 290 37.70 56.02 -5.03
CA PRO A 290 36.42 56.27 -4.34
C PRO A 290 35.19 55.56 -5.02
N VAL A 291 33.89 55.64 -4.68
CA VAL A 291 33.03 56.05 -3.55
C VAL A 291 31.58 55.77 -4.01
N VAL A 292 30.79 55.03 -3.20
CA VAL A 292 29.40 55.32 -2.70
C VAL A 292 28.24 55.44 -3.75
N LYS A 293 26.94 55.14 -3.60
CA LYS A 293 25.87 55.10 -2.55
C LYS A 293 24.76 54.11 -3.02
N SER A 294 24.08 53.28 -2.22
CA SER A 294 23.03 53.51 -1.20
C SER A 294 21.93 54.49 -1.66
N GLU A 295 20.62 54.20 -1.65
CA GLU A 295 19.71 54.04 -0.50
C GLU A 295 18.25 53.83 -0.98
N TYR A 296 17.40 53.30 -0.07
CA TYR A 296 15.94 53.47 0.19
C TYR A 296 15.02 54.10 -0.89
N GLY A 297 13.75 53.76 -1.11
CA GLY A 297 12.74 52.98 -0.38
C GLY A 297 11.31 53.34 -0.90
N THR A 298 10.30 52.61 -0.41
CA THR A 298 8.84 52.94 -0.28
C THR A 298 7.84 52.95 -1.46
N ARG A 299 6.85 52.05 -1.33
CA ARG A 299 5.36 52.20 -1.43
C ARG A 299 4.70 52.91 -2.64
N SER A 300 3.78 52.22 -3.33
CA SER A 300 2.30 52.23 -3.12
C SER A 300 1.44 52.07 -4.40
N ARG A 301 0.44 51.16 -4.33
CA ARG A 301 -0.98 51.22 -4.82
C ARG A 301 -1.37 51.47 -6.30
N ASN A 302 -2.14 50.50 -6.86
CA ASN A 302 -3.55 50.56 -7.37
C ASN A 302 -3.81 49.29 -8.24
N ALA A 303 -4.82 48.40 -8.09
CA ALA A 303 -6.31 48.53 -8.04
C ALA A 303 -6.87 49.05 -9.40
N VAL A 304 -7.88 48.52 -10.13
CA VAL A 304 -9.10 47.68 -9.96
C VAL A 304 -9.54 47.24 -11.40
N ASN A 305 -10.21 46.10 -11.71
CA ASN A 305 -11.68 45.92 -11.94
C ASN A 305 -11.88 44.48 -12.51
N SER A 306 -12.63 43.52 -11.93
CA SER A 306 -14.08 43.30 -11.71
C SER A 306 -14.87 42.70 -12.89
N HIS A 307 -15.52 41.54 -12.68
CA HIS A 307 -16.93 41.29 -12.97
C HIS A 307 -17.45 39.99 -12.32
N SER A 308 -18.65 40.13 -11.75
CA SER A 308 -19.62 39.31 -11.00
C SER A 308 -20.31 38.24 -11.88
N ASP A 309 -21.27 37.40 -11.49
CA ASP A 309 -21.90 36.84 -10.27
C ASP A 309 -22.85 35.75 -10.84
N SER A 310 -23.01 34.60 -10.19
CA SER A 310 -24.28 33.85 -10.15
C SER A 310 -24.21 32.82 -9.02
N GLU A 311 -24.88 33.11 -7.91
CA GLU A 311 -25.20 32.19 -6.84
C GLU A 311 -26.50 31.46 -7.20
N GLU A 312 -26.53 30.12 -7.09
CA GLU A 312 -27.78 29.36 -7.04
C GLU A 312 -27.81 28.60 -5.70
N GLU A 313 -28.75 29.00 -4.87
CA GLU A 313 -29.21 28.34 -3.64
C GLU A 313 -29.92 27.02 -4.02
N VAL A 314 -29.63 25.94 -3.30
CA VAL A 314 -30.47 24.72 -3.33
C VAL A 314 -30.74 24.31 -1.89
N ASP A 315 -32.03 24.23 -1.61
CA ASP A 315 -32.67 24.08 -0.32
C ASP A 315 -32.29 22.80 0.46
N ASP A 316 -32.17 22.99 1.78
CA ASP A 316 -32.15 21.96 2.81
C ASP A 316 -33.56 21.37 2.98
N ASP A 317 -33.74 20.09 2.64
CA ASP A 317 -34.88 19.30 3.12
C ASP A 317 -34.41 18.39 4.26
N GLU A 318 -34.59 18.87 5.50
CA GLU A 318 -34.70 18.01 6.68
C GLU A 318 -36.05 17.29 6.64
N GLU A 319 -36.07 15.97 6.47
CA GLU A 319 -37.22 15.16 6.88
C GLU A 319 -36.96 14.43 8.21
N ASP A 320 -37.80 14.83 9.15
CA ASP A 320 -37.96 14.36 10.52
C ASP A 320 -38.44 12.91 10.60
N ILE A 321 -38.03 12.28 11.69
CA ILE A 321 -38.12 10.88 12.04
C ILE A 321 -39.47 10.65 12.71
N THR A 322 -40.42 9.96 12.07
CA THR A 322 -41.54 9.33 12.81
C THR A 322 -41.89 7.92 12.34
N ARG A 323 -41.69 6.97 13.27
CA ARG A 323 -42.52 5.79 13.58
C ARG A 323 -43.21 5.06 12.42
N LEU A 324 -42.77 3.83 12.13
CA LEU A 324 -43.68 2.72 11.92
C LEU A 324 -43.14 1.43 12.55
N ASP A 325 -44.10 0.66 13.07
CA ASP A 325 -43.99 -0.25 14.18
C ASP A 325 -43.32 -1.60 13.87
N SER A 326 -42.82 -2.18 14.96
CA SER A 326 -42.48 -3.59 15.12
C SER A 326 -43.63 -4.53 14.76
N GLU A 327 -43.49 -5.27 13.67
CA GLU A 327 -44.24 -6.51 13.44
C GLU A 327 -43.31 -7.71 13.66
N VAL A 328 -43.59 -8.41 14.75
CA VAL A 328 -42.99 -9.69 15.12
C VAL A 328 -43.64 -10.76 14.24
N GLU A 329 -42.97 -11.21 13.18
CA GLU A 329 -43.40 -12.42 12.46
C GLU A 329 -43.07 -13.68 13.29
N GLU A 330 -44.11 -14.22 13.91
CA GLU A 330 -44.11 -15.50 14.59
C GLU A 330 -43.94 -16.65 13.58
N SER A 331 -42.83 -17.38 13.67
CA SER A 331 -42.54 -18.56 12.85
C SER A 331 -43.59 -19.68 13.04
N PRO A 332 -44.11 -20.32 11.98
CA PRO A 332 -45.08 -21.40 12.12
C PRO A 332 -44.44 -22.70 12.65
N ARG A 333 -45.05 -23.27 13.69
CA ARG A 333 -44.65 -24.56 14.30
C ARG A 333 -44.75 -25.74 13.32
N PRO A 334 -43.82 -26.71 13.36
CA PRO A 334 -43.82 -27.84 12.44
C PRO A 334 -44.93 -28.85 12.76
N ARG A 335 -45.70 -29.24 11.71
CA ARG A 335 -46.73 -30.27 11.76
C ARG A 335 -46.12 -31.67 11.99
N LYS A 336 -46.62 -32.39 12.99
CA LYS A 336 -46.28 -33.78 13.30
C LYS A 336 -46.67 -34.72 12.15
N ARG A 337 -45.68 -35.36 11.53
CA ARG A 337 -45.87 -36.44 10.55
C ARG A 337 -46.22 -37.74 11.28
N ARG A 338 -47.48 -38.19 11.16
CA ARG A 338 -47.89 -39.55 11.51
C ARG A 338 -47.37 -40.51 10.42
N LEU A 339 -46.48 -41.41 10.79
CA LEU A 339 -46.16 -42.61 9.99
C LEU A 339 -46.81 -43.83 10.63
N ARG A 340 -47.48 -44.61 9.77
CA ARG A 340 -48.32 -45.77 10.04
C ARG A 340 -47.52 -46.97 10.52
N ARG A 341 -48.10 -47.76 11.43
CA ARG A 341 -47.77 -49.17 11.68
C ARG A 341 -48.15 -50.01 10.45
N GLY A 342 -47.35 -51.03 10.16
CA GLY A 342 -47.32 -51.73 8.89
C GLY A 342 -48.31 -52.88 8.71
N ASN A 343 -48.04 -53.60 7.62
CA ASN A 343 -48.18 -55.04 7.48
C ASN A 343 -47.07 -55.52 6.54
#